data_AF-G2DBK8-F1
#
_entry.id   AF-G2DBK8-F1
#
_cell.length_a   1.000
_cell.length_b   1.000
_cell.length_c   1.000
_cell.angle_alpha   90.00
_cell.angle_beta   90.00
_cell.angle_gamma   90.00
#
_symmetry.space_group_name_H-M   'P 1'
#
loop_
_entity.id
_entity.type
_entity.pdbx_description
1 polymer ?
#
loop_
_entity_poly.entity_id
_entity_poly.type
_entity_poly.pdbx_seq_one_letter_code
_entity_poly.pdbx_strand_id
1 'polypeptide(L)'
;MAMHTGRLVLTPQDPFFTLPTLDGITGCLRQIDFCGEQLDQRRFLLGERFLQLVSFMGCSPHIELEPTDDDRSFCHLQILPMDQPIFLQGRNTNPPRCGKCRRRIQGWERIMEEWQKQPQDYQATCPHCAHSQNPAHYQWRQTAGSGQLFLYVENIFPQEAQPSASLLNTLAEASGAPWHHFFIQD
;
A
#
# COMPACT_ATOMS: atom_id res chain seq x y z
N MET A 1 -2.09 25.35 5.61
CA MET A 1 -2.88 24.11 5.80
C MET A 1 -2.24 23.06 4.90
N ALA A 2 -1.69 21.98 5.47
CA ALA A 2 -1.00 20.96 4.68
C ALA A 2 -1.96 20.40 3.62
N MET A 3 -1.55 20.51 2.35
CA MET A 3 -2.32 20.09 1.20
C MET A 3 -2.47 18.57 1.19
N HIS A 4 -3.52 18.10 0.52
CA HIS A 4 -3.98 16.71 0.51
C HIS A 4 -2.93 15.77 -0.11
N THR A 5 -2.01 15.23 0.69
CA THR A 5 -0.96 14.33 0.21
C THR A 5 -1.55 12.92 0.03
N GLY A 6 -1.88 12.54 -1.19
CA GLY A 6 -2.15 11.14 -1.49
C GLY A 6 -0.89 10.29 -1.28
N ARG A 7 -1.06 8.99 -1.09
CA ARG A 7 0.05 8.03 -1.09
C ARG A 7 -0.26 6.79 -1.92
N LEU A 8 0.75 6.32 -2.62
CA LEU A 8 0.79 4.98 -3.21
C LEU A 8 1.32 4.02 -2.16
N VAL A 9 0.56 2.97 -1.87
CA VAL A 9 0.93 1.95 -0.89
C VAL A 9 1.22 0.65 -1.62
N LEU A 10 2.41 0.08 -1.42
CA LEU A 10 2.76 -1.28 -1.83
C LEU A 10 2.76 -2.18 -0.59
N THR A 11 2.18 -3.38 -0.72
CA THR A 11 2.15 -4.39 0.36
C THR A 11 2.12 -5.79 -0.24
N PRO A 12 2.58 -6.82 0.49
CA PRO A 12 2.27 -8.22 0.16
C PRO A 12 0.76 -8.46 0.02
N GLN A 13 0.37 -9.34 -0.90
CA GLN A 13 -1.03 -9.73 -1.12
C GLN A 13 -1.60 -10.57 0.01
N ASP A 14 -0.74 -11.31 0.71
CA ASP A 14 -1.12 -11.96 1.97
C ASP A 14 -1.07 -10.89 3.08
N PRO A 15 -2.22 -10.47 3.62
CA PRO A 15 -2.27 -9.44 4.66
C PRO A 15 -1.63 -9.90 5.98
N PHE A 16 -1.39 -11.20 6.13
CA PHE A 16 -0.75 -11.81 7.30
C PHE A 16 0.75 -12.06 7.10
N PHE A 17 1.30 -11.71 5.94
CA PHE A 17 2.73 -11.85 5.68
C PHE A 17 3.55 -11.02 6.68
N THR A 18 4.37 -11.70 7.49
CA THR A 18 5.32 -11.06 8.39
C THR A 18 6.69 -11.06 7.75
N LEU A 19 7.30 -9.88 7.68
CA LEU A 19 8.64 -9.76 7.12
C LEU A 19 9.68 -10.29 8.12
N PRO A 20 10.60 -11.20 7.72
CA PRO A 20 11.63 -11.69 8.62
C PRO A 20 12.62 -10.59 9.05
N THR A 21 13.03 -9.72 8.12
CA THR A 21 13.94 -8.59 8.38
C THR A 21 13.68 -7.43 7.41
N LEU A 22 13.74 -6.18 7.92
CA LEU A 22 13.63 -4.98 7.07
C LEU A 22 14.78 -4.84 6.07
N ASP A 23 15.99 -5.24 6.48
CA ASP A 23 17.21 -5.08 5.68
C ASP A 23 17.12 -5.79 4.33
N GLY A 24 16.44 -6.94 4.26
CA GLY A 24 16.24 -7.67 3.00
C GLY A 24 15.44 -6.87 1.97
N ILE A 25 14.33 -6.25 2.39
CA ILE A 25 13.51 -5.43 1.50
C ILE A 25 14.22 -4.13 1.15
N THR A 26 14.80 -3.44 2.13
CA THR A 26 15.54 -2.19 1.89
C THR A 26 16.73 -2.41 0.95
N GLY A 27 17.50 -3.48 1.16
CA GLY A 27 18.62 -3.87 0.29
C GLY A 27 18.17 -4.18 -1.14
N CYS A 28 17.05 -4.92 -1.28
CA CYS A 28 16.45 -5.19 -2.58
C CYS A 28 16.03 -3.90 -3.32
N LEU A 29 15.33 -2.99 -2.63
CA LEU A 29 14.90 -1.71 -3.19
C LEU A 29 16.06 -0.81 -3.59
N ARG A 30 17.17 -0.84 -2.84
CA ARG A 30 18.42 -0.16 -3.20
C ARG A 30 19.09 -0.78 -4.43
N GLN A 31 19.09 -2.11 -4.54
CA GLN A 31 19.71 -2.82 -5.67
C GLN A 31 19.05 -2.48 -7.01
N ILE A 32 17.73 -2.28 -7.03
CA ILE A 32 17.01 -1.84 -8.23
C ILE A 32 16.95 -0.32 -8.39
N ASP A 33 17.60 0.42 -7.48
CA ASP A 33 17.64 1.87 -7.44
C ASP A 33 16.24 2.52 -7.38
N PHE A 34 15.35 1.87 -6.62
CA PHE A 34 14.06 2.43 -6.23
C PHE A 34 14.15 3.24 -4.94
N CYS A 35 15.05 2.83 -4.04
CA CYS A 35 15.30 3.48 -2.75
C CYS A 35 16.71 4.07 -2.73
N GLY A 36 16.80 5.36 -2.41
CA GLY A 36 18.05 6.11 -2.28
C GLY A 36 18.57 6.18 -0.84
N GLU A 37 19.13 7.34 -0.49
CA GLU A 37 19.69 7.62 0.83
C GLU A 37 18.62 7.54 1.93
N GLN A 38 19.03 7.08 3.10
CA GLN A 38 18.17 7.05 4.27
C GLN A 38 18.10 8.44 4.92
N LEU A 39 16.88 8.96 5.05
CA LEU A 39 16.62 10.25 5.70
C LEU A 39 16.51 10.09 7.22
N ASP A 40 15.78 9.07 7.67
CA ASP A 40 15.67 8.69 9.08
C ASP A 40 15.40 7.19 9.24
N GLN A 41 14.99 6.73 10.43
CA GLN A 41 14.78 5.30 10.72
C GLN A 41 13.89 4.56 9.72
N ARG A 42 12.90 5.22 9.11
CA ARG A 42 11.92 4.57 8.22
C ARG A 42 11.70 5.31 6.91
N ARG A 43 12.24 6.52 6.75
CA ARG A 43 12.12 7.33 5.54
C ARG A 43 13.39 7.30 4.71
N PHE A 44 13.22 7.26 3.40
CA PHE A 44 14.28 7.19 2.41
C PHE A 44 13.95 8.12 1.24
N LEU A 45 14.98 8.69 0.63
CA LEU A 45 14.85 9.29 -0.70
C LEU A 45 14.44 8.22 -1.72
N LEU A 46 13.80 8.65 -2.79
CA LEU A 46 13.55 7.80 -3.95
C LEU A 46 14.83 7.69 -4.78
N GLY A 47 15.09 6.50 -5.34
CA GLY A 47 16.25 6.25 -6.19
C GLY A 47 16.06 6.76 -7.62
N GLU A 48 17.14 6.80 -8.42
CA GLU A 48 17.12 7.41 -9.76
C GLU A 48 16.20 6.65 -10.74
N ARG A 49 15.98 5.35 -10.49
CA ARG A 49 15.07 4.52 -11.30
C ARG A 49 13.62 4.57 -10.84
N PHE A 50 13.25 5.37 -9.85
CA PHE A 50 11.87 5.52 -9.39
C PHE A 50 10.88 5.79 -10.54
N LEU A 51 11.15 6.79 -11.38
CA LEU A 51 10.29 7.17 -12.50
C LEU A 51 10.24 6.11 -13.63
N GLN A 52 11.18 5.16 -13.64
CA GLN A 52 11.16 4.00 -14.54
C GLN A 52 10.33 2.85 -13.97
N LEU A 53 10.29 2.74 -12.64
CA LEU A 53 9.65 1.66 -11.91
C LEU A 53 8.20 1.98 -11.53
N VAL A 54 7.80 3.24 -11.59
CA VAL A 54 6.45 3.73 -11.37
C VAL A 54 6.07 4.62 -12.55
N SER A 55 5.09 4.18 -13.34
CA SER A 55 4.58 4.93 -14.48
C SER A 55 3.54 5.94 -14.03
N PHE A 56 3.62 7.17 -14.52
CA PHE A 56 2.63 8.19 -14.22
C PHE A 56 1.68 8.43 -15.38
N MET A 57 0.38 8.53 -15.07
CA MET A 57 -0.68 8.77 -16.03
C MET A 57 -1.04 10.26 -16.03
N GLY A 58 -0.59 11.00 -17.05
CA GLY A 58 -0.86 12.44 -17.18
C GLY A 58 0.26 13.18 -17.91
N CYS A 59 0.01 14.44 -18.31
CA CYS A 59 0.94 15.18 -19.16
C CYS A 59 2.12 15.86 -18.42
N SER A 60 2.13 15.91 -17.08
CA SER A 60 3.26 16.40 -16.26
C SER A 60 2.83 16.43 -14.78
N PRO A 61 2.82 15.29 -14.05
CA PRO A 61 2.66 15.36 -12.59
C PRO A 61 3.84 16.16 -12.01
N HIS A 62 3.54 17.12 -11.15
CA HIS A 62 4.58 17.85 -10.44
C HIS A 62 5.06 16.99 -9.27
N ILE A 63 6.15 16.24 -9.52
CA ILE A 63 6.76 15.33 -8.55
C ILE A 63 8.03 16.01 -8.05
N GLU A 64 7.98 16.53 -6.84
CA GLU A 64 9.17 17.01 -6.15
C GLU A 64 9.88 15.82 -5.50
N LEU A 65 11.11 15.50 -5.92
CA LEU A 65 11.88 14.36 -5.41
C LEU A 65 12.89 14.76 -4.33
N GLU A 66 13.21 16.05 -4.25
CA GLU A 66 14.20 16.59 -3.31
C GLU A 66 13.51 17.28 -2.12
N PRO A 67 14.09 17.21 -0.91
CA PRO A 67 13.57 17.94 0.23
C PRO A 67 13.61 19.45 -0.02
N THR A 68 12.48 20.12 0.22
CA THR A 68 12.38 21.58 0.23
C THR A 68 12.72 22.14 1.62
N ASP A 69 13.15 23.40 1.69
CA ASP A 69 13.53 24.08 2.95
C ASP A 69 12.40 24.13 4.01
N ASP A 70 11.15 23.85 3.62
CA ASP A 70 9.98 23.81 4.48
C ASP A 70 9.58 22.39 4.96
N ASP A 71 10.37 21.36 4.61
CA ASP A 71 10.19 19.92 4.91
C ASP A 71 8.77 19.40 4.60
N ARG A 72 8.06 20.10 3.71
CA ARG A 72 6.66 19.81 3.43
C ARG A 72 6.45 19.74 1.93
N SER A 73 6.33 18.49 1.46
CA SER A 73 5.75 18.05 0.19
C SER A 73 6.74 17.60 -0.89
N PHE A 74 7.68 16.71 -0.55
CA PHE A 74 8.44 15.95 -1.55
C PHE A 74 8.17 14.44 -1.45
N CYS A 75 8.33 13.74 -2.56
CA CYS A 75 8.04 12.31 -2.71
C CYS A 75 9.06 11.46 -1.95
N HIS A 76 8.51 10.83 -0.92
CA HIS A 76 9.11 9.90 0.01
C HIS A 76 9.11 8.44 -0.37
N LEU A 77 10.03 7.61 0.10
CA LEU A 77 9.69 6.24 0.51
C LEU A 77 9.61 6.15 2.04
N GLN A 78 8.56 5.55 2.58
CA GLN A 78 8.51 5.09 3.97
C GLN A 78 8.29 3.59 4.05
N ILE A 79 9.02 2.91 4.93
CA ILE A 79 8.86 1.47 5.16
C ILE A 79 8.29 1.25 6.56
N LEU A 80 7.08 0.70 6.63
CA LEU A 80 6.30 0.61 7.86
C LEU A 80 5.90 -0.85 8.14
N PRO A 81 6.66 -1.56 8.98
CA PRO A 81 6.20 -2.82 9.55
C PRO A 81 5.21 -2.57 10.69
N MET A 82 4.28 -3.50 10.87
CA MET A 82 3.28 -3.54 11.93
C MET A 82 3.35 -4.88 12.67
N ASP A 83 3.09 -4.86 13.97
CA ASP A 83 3.10 -6.08 14.81
C ASP A 83 1.93 -7.03 14.49
N GLN A 84 0.86 -6.49 13.90
CA GLN A 84 -0.32 -7.24 13.48
C GLN A 84 -0.92 -6.62 12.21
N PRO A 85 -1.72 -7.37 11.43
CA PRO A 85 -2.37 -6.83 10.26
C PRO A 85 -3.24 -5.63 10.61
N ILE A 86 -3.05 -4.54 9.89
CA ILE A 86 -3.92 -3.36 9.99
C ILE A 86 -4.63 -3.14 8.67
N PHE A 87 -5.81 -2.52 8.74
CA PHE A 87 -6.54 -2.05 7.58
C PHE A 87 -6.26 -0.57 7.34
N LEU A 88 -5.80 -0.24 6.14
CA LEU A 88 -5.57 1.13 5.70
C LEU A 88 -6.71 1.60 4.80
N GLN A 89 -7.25 2.76 5.15
CA GLN A 89 -8.31 3.45 4.42
C GLN A 89 -8.07 4.96 4.39
N GLY A 90 -8.71 5.64 3.45
CA GLY A 90 -8.71 7.09 3.30
C GLY A 90 -10.05 7.58 2.77
N ARG A 91 -10.14 8.86 2.44
CA ARG A 91 -11.35 9.49 1.88
C ARG A 91 -11.77 8.90 0.53
N ASN A 92 -10.82 8.31 -0.19
CA ASN A 92 -11.04 7.66 -1.47
C ASN A 92 -11.51 6.20 -1.34
N THR A 93 -11.59 5.65 -0.13
CA THR A 93 -12.02 4.26 0.11
C THR A 93 -13.47 4.06 -0.27
N ASN A 94 -13.71 3.04 -1.11
CA ASN A 94 -15.04 2.68 -1.57
C ASN A 94 -15.46 1.31 -1.02
N PRO A 95 -16.78 1.03 -0.94
CA PRO A 95 -17.27 -0.27 -0.52
C PRO A 95 -16.64 -1.42 -1.30
N PRO A 96 -16.04 -2.41 -0.61
CA PRO A 96 -15.31 -3.47 -1.26
C PRO A 96 -16.27 -4.49 -1.88
N ARG A 97 -15.71 -5.47 -2.59
CA ARG A 97 -16.48 -6.58 -3.15
C ARG A 97 -16.11 -7.91 -2.50
N CYS A 98 -17.11 -8.78 -2.37
CA CYS A 98 -16.92 -10.17 -1.97
C CYS A 98 -15.94 -10.88 -2.92
N GLY A 99 -14.95 -11.60 -2.39
CA GLY A 99 -14.00 -12.37 -3.19
C GLY A 99 -14.66 -13.46 -4.04
N LYS A 100 -15.82 -13.98 -3.62
CA LYS A 100 -16.56 -15.03 -4.35
C LYS A 100 -17.58 -14.48 -5.34
N CYS A 101 -18.60 -13.75 -4.89
CA CYS A 101 -19.70 -13.31 -5.76
C CYS A 101 -19.47 -11.95 -6.43
N ARG A 102 -18.40 -11.22 -6.03
CA ARG A 102 -18.04 -9.90 -6.55
C ARG A 102 -19.10 -8.80 -6.34
N ARG A 103 -20.17 -9.06 -5.60
CA ARG A 103 -21.14 -8.03 -5.18
C ARG A 103 -20.51 -7.14 -4.11
N ARG A 104 -20.92 -5.87 -4.10
CA ARG A 104 -20.45 -4.87 -3.13
C ARG A 104 -20.92 -5.24 -1.73
N ILE A 105 -20.04 -5.12 -0.74
CA ILE A 105 -20.36 -5.31 0.67
C ILE A 105 -20.72 -3.93 1.25
N GLN A 106 -21.96 -3.76 1.67
CA GLN A 106 -22.41 -2.56 2.40
C GLN A 106 -22.12 -2.73 3.90
N GLY A 107 -21.95 -1.61 4.62
CA GLY A 107 -21.60 -1.63 6.05
C GLY A 107 -20.25 -2.30 6.32
N TRP A 108 -19.32 -2.16 5.39
CA TRP A 108 -18.00 -2.78 5.45
C TRP A 108 -17.15 -2.16 6.57
N GLU A 109 -17.40 -0.91 6.93
CA GLU A 109 -16.71 -0.15 7.96
C GLU A 109 -16.78 -0.90 9.29
N ARG A 110 -18.01 -1.25 9.72
CA ARG A 110 -18.24 -2.06 10.93
C ARG A 110 -17.61 -3.44 10.83
N ILE A 111 -17.62 -4.07 9.65
CA ILE A 111 -16.99 -5.37 9.45
C ILE A 111 -15.47 -5.27 9.68
N MET A 112 -14.84 -4.21 9.16
CA MET A 112 -13.41 -3.97 9.33
C MET A 112 -13.05 -3.56 10.77
N GLU A 113 -13.90 -2.79 11.45
CA GLU A 113 -13.74 -2.48 12.87
C GLU A 113 -13.72 -3.74 13.75
N GLU A 114 -14.62 -4.70 13.49
CA GLU A 114 -14.64 -5.98 14.21
C GLU A 114 -13.46 -6.88 13.82
N TRP A 115 -13.10 -6.91 12.52
CA TRP A 115 -11.93 -7.63 12.04
C TRP A 115 -10.64 -7.15 12.72
N GLN A 116 -10.45 -5.83 12.87
CA GLN A 116 -9.24 -5.25 13.44
C GLN A 116 -8.97 -5.68 14.89
N LYS A 117 -10.00 -6.14 15.62
CA LYS A 117 -9.88 -6.68 16.99
C LYS A 117 -9.28 -8.08 17.03
N GLN A 118 -9.47 -8.88 15.97
CA GLN A 118 -8.99 -10.27 15.87
C GLN A 118 -8.72 -10.66 14.40
N PRO A 119 -7.70 -10.06 13.75
CA PRO A 119 -7.54 -10.13 12.30
C PRO A 119 -7.39 -11.53 11.72
N GLN A 120 -6.73 -12.45 12.44
CA GLN A 120 -6.44 -13.80 11.95
C GLN A 120 -7.68 -14.68 11.91
N ASP A 121 -8.49 -14.67 12.98
CA ASP A 121 -9.59 -15.60 13.16
C ASP A 121 -10.94 -15.06 12.66
N TYR A 122 -11.05 -13.75 12.42
CA TYR A 122 -12.31 -13.13 12.03
C TYR A 122 -12.77 -13.55 10.63
N GLN A 123 -14.02 -13.99 10.55
CA GLN A 123 -14.69 -14.35 9.31
C GLN A 123 -15.99 -13.56 9.16
N ALA A 124 -16.18 -12.94 8.00
CA ALA A 124 -17.42 -12.24 7.68
C ALA A 124 -18.21 -13.01 6.62
N THR A 125 -19.50 -13.18 6.88
CA THR A 125 -20.42 -13.82 5.96
C THR A 125 -20.95 -12.80 4.96
N CYS A 126 -20.74 -13.05 3.67
CA CYS A 126 -21.28 -12.19 2.62
C CYS A 126 -22.82 -12.23 2.62
N PRO A 127 -23.51 -11.07 2.68
CA PRO A 127 -24.98 -11.02 2.73
C PRO A 127 -25.66 -11.43 1.42
N HIS A 128 -24.90 -11.62 0.34
CA HIS A 128 -25.44 -11.94 -0.97
C HIS A 128 -25.28 -13.39 -1.40
N CYS A 129 -24.23 -14.07 -0.94
CA CYS A 129 -23.91 -15.43 -1.37
C CYS A 129 -23.59 -16.37 -0.21
N ALA A 130 -23.73 -15.88 1.04
CA ALA A 130 -23.42 -16.60 2.27
C ALA A 130 -21.98 -17.13 2.39
N HIS A 131 -21.07 -16.72 1.50
CA HIS A 131 -19.68 -17.12 1.60
C HIS A 131 -19.01 -16.42 2.78
N SER A 132 -18.47 -17.22 3.67
CA SER A 132 -17.62 -16.77 4.77
C SER A 132 -16.18 -16.62 4.28
N GLN A 133 -15.58 -15.46 4.54
CA GLN A 133 -14.17 -15.20 4.24
C GLN A 133 -13.61 -14.16 5.21
N ASN A 134 -12.29 -14.12 5.35
CA ASN A 134 -11.62 -13.05 6.09
C ASN A 134 -11.76 -11.73 5.30
N PRO A 135 -12.30 -10.64 5.90
CA PRO A 135 -12.47 -9.34 5.24
C PRO A 135 -11.19 -8.74 4.67
N ALA A 136 -10.02 -9.11 5.19
CA ALA A 136 -8.72 -8.69 4.65
C ALA A 136 -8.55 -9.07 3.16
N HIS A 137 -9.23 -10.13 2.70
CA HIS A 137 -9.22 -10.58 1.30
C HIS A 137 -10.35 -10.01 0.45
N TYR A 138 -11.14 -9.07 0.96
CA TYR A 138 -12.11 -8.37 0.13
C TYR A 138 -11.42 -7.60 -1.00
N GLN A 139 -12.15 -7.40 -2.10
CA GLN A 139 -11.63 -6.68 -3.27
C GLN A 139 -11.90 -5.18 -3.13
N TRP A 140 -10.89 -4.44 -2.67
CA TRP A 140 -10.92 -2.99 -2.44
C TRP A 140 -10.65 -2.12 -3.67
N ARG A 141 -10.38 -2.73 -4.83
CA ARG A 141 -10.14 -2.03 -6.11
C ARG A 141 -9.13 -0.89 -6.00
N GLN A 142 -8.00 -1.14 -5.32
CA GLN A 142 -6.91 -0.17 -5.12
C GLN A 142 -7.31 1.08 -4.30
N THR A 143 -8.40 1.05 -3.54
CA THR A 143 -8.83 2.20 -2.70
C THR A 143 -8.63 2.00 -1.19
N ALA A 144 -8.15 0.83 -0.80
CA ALA A 144 -7.82 0.43 0.56
C ALA A 144 -7.11 -0.94 0.52
N GLY A 145 -6.57 -1.38 1.65
CA GLY A 145 -5.94 -2.68 1.77
C GLY A 145 -5.60 -3.04 3.22
N SER A 146 -5.25 -4.30 3.44
CA SER A 146 -4.80 -4.78 4.75
C SER A 146 -3.40 -5.37 4.64
N GLY A 147 -2.59 -5.29 5.69
CA GLY A 147 -1.24 -5.81 5.69
C GLY A 147 -0.49 -5.59 7.00
N GLN A 148 0.67 -6.23 7.12
CA GLN A 148 1.65 -6.01 8.20
C GLN A 148 2.90 -5.27 7.73
N LEU A 149 3.07 -5.08 6.43
CA LEU A 149 4.21 -4.39 5.86
C LEU A 149 3.72 -3.45 4.77
N PHE A 150 4.06 -2.18 4.89
CA PHE A 150 3.70 -1.19 3.89
C PHE A 150 4.92 -0.41 3.42
N LEU A 151 5.01 -0.24 2.11
CA LEU A 151 5.89 0.72 1.48
C LEU A 151 5.02 1.90 1.03
N TYR A 152 5.14 3.04 1.70
CA TYR A 152 4.44 4.26 1.32
C TYR A 152 5.32 5.07 0.40
N VAL A 153 4.82 5.37 -0.78
CA VAL A 153 5.34 6.44 -1.61
C VAL A 153 4.45 7.65 -1.37
N GLU A 154 4.95 8.59 -0.56
CA GLU A 154 4.21 9.80 -0.18
C GLU A 154 4.13 10.79 -1.36
N ASN A 155 3.11 11.65 -1.34
CA ASN A 155 2.85 12.68 -2.36
C ASN A 155 2.52 12.12 -3.75
N ILE A 156 1.77 11.02 -3.78
CA ILE A 156 1.25 10.39 -5.01
C ILE A 156 -0.28 10.32 -4.95
N PHE A 157 -0.99 11.06 -5.80
CA PHE A 157 -2.45 11.02 -5.77
C PHE A 157 -3.02 9.72 -6.37
N PRO A 158 -4.25 9.33 -5.96
CA PRO A 158 -4.90 8.15 -6.49
C PRO A 158 -4.99 8.16 -8.02
N GLN A 159 -4.60 7.03 -8.64
CA GLN A 159 -4.62 6.80 -10.09
C GLN A 159 -3.63 7.64 -10.91
N GLU A 160 -2.81 8.49 -10.29
CA GLU A 160 -1.75 9.21 -11.02
C GLU A 160 -0.55 8.33 -11.31
N ALA A 161 -0.33 7.29 -10.52
CA ALA A 161 0.82 6.40 -10.62
C ALA A 161 0.39 4.95 -10.80
N GLN A 162 1.27 4.14 -11.39
CA GLN A 162 1.09 2.71 -11.56
C GLN A 162 2.46 2.03 -11.36
N PRO A 163 2.63 1.23 -10.29
CA PRO A 163 3.83 0.40 -10.14
C PRO A 163 4.00 -0.52 -11.35
N SER A 164 5.23 -0.57 -11.86
CA SER A 164 5.60 -1.51 -12.92
C SER A 164 5.53 -2.95 -12.43
N ALA A 165 5.31 -3.89 -13.35
CA ALA A 165 5.41 -5.32 -13.04
C ALA A 165 6.82 -5.69 -12.53
N SER A 166 7.86 -5.04 -13.05
CA SER A 166 9.25 -5.26 -12.62
C SER A 166 9.45 -4.98 -11.13
N LEU A 167 8.93 -3.85 -10.64
CA LEU A 167 8.99 -3.49 -9.22
C LEU A 167 8.26 -4.54 -8.35
N LEU A 168 7.03 -4.90 -8.73
CA LEU A 168 6.23 -5.87 -7.96
C LEU A 168 6.85 -7.27 -7.96
N ASN A 169 7.40 -7.71 -9.09
CA ASN A 169 8.07 -9.01 -9.20
C ASN A 169 9.36 -9.04 -8.38
N THR A 170 10.14 -7.97 -8.41
CA THR A 170 11.38 -7.88 -7.61
C THR A 170 11.08 -7.94 -6.11
N LEU A 171 10.06 -7.21 -5.66
CA LEU A 171 9.57 -7.30 -4.28
C LEU A 171 9.09 -8.72 -3.94
N ALA A 172 8.40 -9.38 -4.88
CA ALA A 172 7.93 -10.73 -4.68
C ALA A 172 9.05 -11.77 -4.58
N GLU A 173 10.10 -11.64 -5.40
CA GLU A 173 11.29 -12.49 -5.36
C GLU A 173 12.05 -12.31 -4.04
N ALA A 174 12.23 -11.08 -3.58
CA ALA A 174 12.95 -10.79 -2.34
C ALA A 174 12.18 -11.21 -1.07
N SER A 175 10.85 -11.13 -1.10
CA SER A 175 10.00 -11.50 0.05
C SER A 175 9.51 -12.94 0.04
N GLY A 176 9.52 -13.60 -1.13
CA GLY A 176 8.88 -14.91 -1.33
C GLY A 176 7.35 -14.85 -1.38
N ALA A 177 6.73 -13.67 -1.48
CA ALA A 177 5.27 -13.49 -1.49
C ALA A 177 4.86 -12.50 -2.59
N PRO A 178 3.72 -12.69 -3.29
CA PRO A 178 3.28 -11.74 -4.30
C PRO A 178 2.88 -10.39 -3.69
N TRP A 179 3.14 -9.29 -4.41
CA TRP A 179 2.81 -7.92 -3.97
C TRP A 179 1.66 -7.32 -4.77
N HIS A 180 1.00 -6.34 -4.19
CA HIS A 180 0.03 -5.48 -4.85
C HIS A 180 0.15 -4.05 -4.35
N HIS A 181 -0.74 -3.19 -4.84
CA HIS A 181 -0.77 -1.79 -4.45
C HIS A 181 -2.19 -1.24 -4.35
N PHE A 182 -2.31 -0.12 -3.65
CA PHE A 182 -3.52 0.71 -3.55
C PHE A 182 -3.14 2.14 -3.22
N PHE A 183 -4.14 3.04 -3.20
CA PHE A 183 -3.95 4.45 -2.88
C PHE A 183 -4.74 4.85 -1.67
N ILE A 184 -4.14 5.69 -0.82
CA ILE A 184 -4.81 6.33 0.32
C ILE A 184 -4.79 7.84 0.10
N GLN A 185 -5.91 8.49 0.37
CA GLN A 185 -6.04 9.94 0.37
C GLN A 185 -6.57 10.41 1.73
N ASP A 186 -5.81 11.25 2.42
CA ASP A 186 -6.13 11.75 3.77
C ASP A 186 -7.20 12.86 3.80
#